data_AF-A0A645E1S1-F1
#
_entry.id   AF-A0A645E1S1-F1
#
_cell.length_a   1.000
_cell.length_b   1.000
_cell.length_c   1.000
_cell.angle_alpha   90.00
_cell.angle_beta   90.00
_cell.angle_gamma   90.00
#
_symmetry.space_group_name_H-M   'P 1'
#
loop_
_entity.id
_entity.type
_entity.pdbx_description
1 polymer ?
#
loop_
_entity_poly.entity_id
_entity_poly.type
_entity_poly.pdbx_seq_one_letter_code
_entity_poly.pdbx_strand_id
1 'polypeptide(L)'
;MIPPDEDLFRCDALLFTAAQAVPEVGAESGKDIRMMQYAANRELLRPYAKRARESGFSGLFLQISDPVDQLSRAVFLMSNQNEKGELDWQGLLPEQVRGFGLGVMHARAIYAAKNNGLKTDQLRCYGPHGHGLVIANAPGEGYHDDISRHLTHLAETANLEVRSYGYKPYIAPGLSSAAVSVLRALRGEWHDAAAPLGGVYFGCRSRITALGAEQQREPLHPELRARMEESFQQLKEFDAKWAD
;
A
#
# COMPACT_ATOMS: atom_id res chain seq x y z
N MET A 1 7.23 23.48 6.41
CA MET A 1 7.61 23.61 7.82
C MET A 1 7.17 22.33 8.48
N ILE A 2 8.09 21.53 9.02
CA ILE A 2 7.72 20.33 9.80
C ILE A 2 7.22 20.88 11.14
N PRO A 3 5.99 20.55 11.59
CA PRO A 3 5.51 21.00 12.90
C PRO A 3 6.49 20.51 14.00
N PRO A 4 6.55 21.19 15.15
CA PRO A 4 7.26 20.65 16.32
C PRO A 4 6.81 19.21 16.58
N ASP A 5 7.71 18.36 17.07
CA ASP A 5 7.43 16.94 17.31
C ASP A 5 6.18 16.70 18.19
N GLU A 6 5.88 17.64 19.10
CA GLU A 6 4.70 17.62 19.96
C GLU A 6 3.37 17.88 19.25
N ASP A 7 3.38 18.58 18.11
CA ASP A 7 2.18 18.91 17.34
C ASP A 7 1.95 17.98 16.14
N LEU A 8 2.93 17.14 15.78
CA LEU A 8 2.86 16.27 14.59
C LEU A 8 1.62 15.36 14.58
N PHE A 9 1.19 14.89 15.75
CA PHE A 9 0.03 14.01 15.91
C PHE A 9 -1.26 14.75 16.29
N ARG A 10 -1.25 16.09 16.31
CA ARG A 10 -2.47 16.91 16.48
C ARG A 10 -3.13 17.17 15.13
N CYS A 11 -3.48 16.11 14.42
CA CYS A 11 -4.09 16.14 13.10
C CYS A 11 -5.10 15.00 12.93
N ASP A 12 -5.97 15.11 11.92
CA ASP A 12 -6.90 14.02 11.58
C ASP A 12 -6.24 12.94 10.71
N ALA A 13 -5.17 13.30 10.00
CA ALA A 13 -4.43 12.40 9.14
C ALA A 13 -2.94 12.77 9.07
N LEU A 14 -2.07 11.79 9.35
CA LEU A 14 -0.63 11.87 9.19
C LEU A 14 -0.22 11.16 7.90
N LEU A 15 0.42 11.86 6.97
CA LEU A 15 0.91 11.29 5.71
C LEU A 15 2.41 11.01 5.82
N PHE A 16 2.79 9.74 5.86
CA PHE A 16 4.19 9.34 6.00
C PHE A 16 4.81 8.99 4.64
N THR A 17 5.60 9.92 4.09
CA THR A 17 6.28 9.77 2.79
C THR A 17 7.79 9.61 2.90
N ALA A 18 8.35 9.69 4.12
CA ALA A 18 9.79 9.60 4.32
C ALA A 18 10.31 8.17 4.06
N ALA A 19 11.49 8.08 3.45
CA ALA A 19 12.17 6.82 3.19
C ALA A 19 13.68 7.03 3.27
N GLN A 20 14.39 6.05 3.82
CA GLN A 20 15.84 5.98 3.73
C GLN A 20 16.24 5.59 2.30
N ALA A 21 17.32 6.20 1.81
CA ALA A 21 17.93 5.78 0.56
C ALA A 21 18.64 4.44 0.78
N VAL A 22 18.27 3.42 0.02
CA VAL A 22 19.01 2.15 -0.03
C VAL A 22 20.00 2.25 -1.20
N PRO A 23 21.29 1.89 -1.01
CA PRO A 23 22.26 1.88 -2.10
C PRO A 23 21.82 0.98 -3.27
N GLU A 24 22.18 1.34 -4.50
CA GLU A 24 22.09 0.42 -5.64
C GLU A 24 23.17 -0.65 -5.45
N VAL A 25 22.82 -1.80 -4.87
CA VAL A 25 23.81 -2.86 -4.63
C VAL A 25 24.01 -3.68 -5.90
N GLY A 26 25.27 -3.74 -6.35
CA GLY A 26 25.69 -4.60 -7.45
C GLY A 26 25.56 -6.08 -7.08
N ALA A 27 24.97 -6.86 -7.99
CA ALA A 27 24.82 -8.32 -7.97
C ALA A 27 23.83 -8.95 -6.96
N GLU A 28 23.01 -8.16 -6.26
CA GLU A 28 21.96 -8.71 -5.38
C GLU A 28 20.62 -8.91 -6.10
N SER A 29 19.86 -9.93 -5.70
CA SER A 29 18.55 -10.21 -6.27
C SER A 29 17.53 -9.13 -5.84
N GLY A 30 16.49 -8.88 -6.63
CA GLY A 30 15.47 -7.88 -6.29
C GLY A 30 14.75 -8.13 -4.95
N LYS A 31 14.81 -9.36 -4.41
CA LYS A 31 14.26 -9.72 -3.11
C LYS A 31 15.10 -9.17 -1.94
N ASP A 32 16.41 -9.19 -2.08
CA ASP A 32 17.35 -8.72 -1.04
C ASP A 32 17.26 -7.21 -0.88
N ILE A 33 17.13 -6.48 -2.00
CA ILE A 33 16.90 -5.03 -2.01
C ILE A 33 15.59 -4.66 -1.29
N ARG A 34 14.48 -5.38 -1.55
CA ARG A 34 13.20 -5.13 -0.87
C ARG A 34 13.30 -5.36 0.64
N MET A 35 14.04 -6.37 1.07
CA MET A 35 14.27 -6.67 2.49
C MET A 35 15.11 -5.58 3.17
N MET A 36 16.20 -5.13 2.54
CA MET A 36 17.00 -4.01 3.04
C MET A 36 16.19 -2.72 3.15
N GLN A 37 15.39 -2.42 2.13
CA GLN A 37 14.49 -1.26 2.13
C GLN A 37 13.45 -1.34 3.24
N TYR A 38 12.84 -2.50 3.44
CA TYR A 38 11.92 -2.72 4.54
C TYR A 38 12.59 -2.48 5.90
N ALA A 39 13.74 -3.10 6.16
CA ALA A 39 14.45 -2.96 7.43
C ALA A 39 14.80 -1.50 7.73
N ALA A 40 15.40 -0.81 6.76
CA ALA A 40 15.78 0.60 6.86
C ALA A 40 14.58 1.52 7.14
N ASN A 41 13.48 1.33 6.40
CA ASN A 41 12.29 2.17 6.55
C ASN A 41 11.46 1.80 7.78
N ARG A 42 11.49 0.55 8.24
CA ARG A 42 10.87 0.14 9.50
C ARG A 42 11.52 0.85 10.69
N GLU A 43 12.85 0.89 10.75
CA GLU A 43 13.56 1.60 11.81
C GLU A 43 13.32 3.11 11.76
N LEU A 44 13.23 3.69 10.55
CA LEU A 44 12.82 5.09 10.40
C LEU A 44 11.41 5.36 10.95
N LEU A 45 10.47 4.42 10.79
CA LEU A 45 9.08 4.54 11.23
C LEU A 45 8.89 4.32 12.74
N ARG A 46 9.75 3.52 13.38
CA ARG A 46 9.65 3.14 14.79
C ARG A 46 9.36 4.31 15.75
N PRO A 47 10.11 5.45 15.73
CA PRO A 47 9.83 6.56 16.63
C PRO A 47 8.45 7.20 16.39
N TYR A 48 7.97 7.23 15.14
CA TYR A 48 6.65 7.77 14.80
C TYR A 48 5.52 6.84 15.27
N ALA A 49 5.67 5.52 15.11
CA ALA A 49 4.71 4.55 15.62
C ALA A 49 4.59 4.62 17.15
N LYS A 50 5.74 4.74 17.85
CA LYS A 50 5.77 4.95 19.30
C LYS A 50 5.10 6.26 19.70
N ARG A 51 5.37 7.36 18.99
CA ARG A 51 4.76 8.66 19.27
C ARG A 51 3.24 8.66 19.03
N ALA A 52 2.77 7.95 18.00
CA ALA A 52 1.35 7.78 17.74
C ALA A 52 0.63 7.16 18.95
N ARG A 53 1.24 6.14 19.55
CA ARG A 53 0.78 5.52 20.81
C ARG A 53 0.84 6.50 21.98
N GLU A 54 2.01 7.10 22.25
CA GLU A 54 2.23 7.99 23.40
C GLU A 54 1.31 9.22 23.40
N SER A 55 0.91 9.69 22.21
CA SER A 55 -0.01 10.82 22.05
C SER A 55 -1.50 10.44 22.07
N GLY A 56 -1.82 9.14 22.12
CA GLY A 56 -3.20 8.67 21.99
C GLY A 56 -3.82 9.05 20.64
N PHE A 57 -3.04 8.99 19.56
CA PHE A 57 -3.44 9.45 18.24
C PHE A 57 -4.72 8.74 17.75
N SER A 58 -5.78 9.52 17.52
CA SER A 58 -7.07 9.02 17.05
C SER A 58 -7.30 9.21 15.55
N GLY A 59 -6.37 9.84 14.84
CA GLY A 59 -6.46 10.08 13.40
C GLY A 59 -6.03 8.88 12.56
N LEU A 60 -5.90 9.11 11.25
CA LEU A 60 -5.41 8.12 10.28
C LEU A 60 -3.90 8.23 10.08
N PHE A 61 -3.20 7.11 10.13
CA PHE A 61 -1.80 6.99 9.74
C PHE A 61 -1.73 6.47 8.28
N LEU A 62 -1.43 7.37 7.35
CA LEU A 62 -1.38 7.08 5.91
C LEU A 62 0.07 6.80 5.51
N GLN A 63 0.43 5.52 5.45
CA GLN A 63 1.74 5.03 5.02
C GLN A 63 1.86 5.11 3.50
N ILE A 64 2.84 5.86 2.98
CA ILE A 64 3.03 6.07 1.53
C ILE A 64 4.40 5.55 1.05
N SER A 65 5.43 5.55 1.90
CA SER A 65 6.75 5.07 1.51
C SER A 65 6.84 3.55 1.34
N ASP A 66 7.68 3.12 0.41
CA ASP A 66 7.88 1.71 0.05
C ASP A 66 8.74 0.95 1.08
N PRO A 67 8.51 -0.36 1.32
CA PRO A 67 7.42 -1.15 0.76
C PRO A 67 6.11 -0.96 1.56
N VAL A 68 5.13 -0.32 0.93
CA VAL A 68 3.99 0.32 1.60
C VAL A 68 3.17 -0.63 2.47
N ASP A 69 2.82 -1.80 1.92
CA ASP A 69 1.93 -2.76 2.58
C ASP A 69 2.56 -3.34 3.84
N GLN A 70 3.82 -3.78 3.72
CA GLN A 70 4.59 -4.32 4.84
C GLN A 70 4.84 -3.26 5.92
N LEU A 71 5.19 -2.04 5.52
CA LEU A 71 5.40 -0.94 6.48
C LEU A 71 4.10 -0.53 7.17
N SER A 72 2.95 -0.64 6.51
CA SER A 72 1.64 -0.40 7.14
C SER A 72 1.42 -1.38 8.29
N ARG A 73 1.71 -2.67 8.08
CA ARG A 73 1.67 -3.67 9.16
C ARG A 73 2.70 -3.37 10.25
N ALA A 74 3.91 -2.99 9.88
CA ALA A 74 4.95 -2.65 10.84
C ALA A 74 4.55 -1.48 11.75
N VAL A 75 3.95 -0.42 11.20
CA VAL A 75 3.44 0.72 12.00
C VAL A 75 2.39 0.25 13.00
N PHE A 76 1.42 -0.55 12.55
CA PHE A 76 0.40 -1.12 13.43
C PHE A 76 1.04 -1.89 14.59
N LEU A 77 1.94 -2.83 14.30
CA LEU A 77 2.58 -3.64 15.33
C LEU A 77 3.46 -2.81 16.27
N MET A 78 4.34 -1.96 15.73
CA MET A 78 5.25 -1.14 16.54
C MET A 78 4.49 -0.16 17.44
N SER A 79 3.35 0.38 17.01
CA SER A 79 2.53 1.23 17.86
C SER A 79 1.90 0.46 19.03
N ASN A 80 1.68 -0.85 18.86
CA ASN A 80 1.07 -1.73 19.84
C ASN A 80 2.09 -2.47 20.73
N GLN A 81 3.39 -2.16 20.60
CA GLN A 81 4.45 -2.66 21.47
C GLN A 81 4.67 -1.74 22.68
N ASN A 82 4.87 -2.34 23.86
CA ASN A 82 5.28 -1.62 25.08
C ASN A 82 6.80 -1.34 25.08
N GLU A 83 7.33 -0.74 26.16
CA GLU A 83 8.76 -0.42 26.29
C GLU A 83 9.69 -1.65 26.26
N LYS A 84 9.16 -2.84 26.55
CA LYS A 84 9.88 -4.12 26.47
C LYS A 84 9.76 -4.80 25.11
N GLY A 85 9.01 -4.19 24.16
CA GLY A 85 8.73 -4.76 22.85
C GLY A 85 7.57 -5.76 22.83
N GLU A 86 6.83 -5.93 23.93
CA GLU A 86 5.71 -6.88 24.01
C GLU A 86 4.43 -6.23 23.47
N LEU A 87 3.62 -7.00 22.73
CA LEU A 87 2.33 -6.53 22.23
C LEU A 87 1.30 -6.43 23.37
N ASP A 88 0.83 -5.21 23.65
CA ASP A 88 -0.20 -4.95 24.67
C ASP A 88 -1.45 -4.27 24.10
N TRP A 89 -1.45 -4.01 22.79
CA TRP A 89 -2.59 -3.52 22.02
C TRP A 89 -3.11 -2.13 22.43
N GLN A 90 -2.27 -1.30 23.04
CA GLN A 90 -2.63 0.07 23.45
C GLN A 90 -2.18 1.15 22.43
N GLY A 91 -1.91 0.75 21.19
CA GLY A 91 -1.48 1.62 20.10
C GLY A 91 -2.61 1.96 19.13
N LEU A 92 -2.24 2.06 17.84
CA LEU A 92 -3.19 2.31 16.76
C LEU A 92 -4.08 1.08 16.54
N LEU A 93 -5.36 1.32 16.26
CA LEU A 93 -6.25 0.31 15.69
C LEU A 93 -5.79 -0.05 14.27
N PRO A 94 -6.03 -1.29 13.80
CA PRO A 94 -5.59 -1.69 12.46
C PRO A 94 -6.24 -0.84 11.35
N GLU A 95 -7.49 -0.40 11.52
CA GLU A 95 -8.18 0.46 10.56
C GLU A 95 -7.68 1.92 10.53
N GLN A 96 -6.95 2.36 11.55
CA GLN A 96 -6.31 3.69 11.57
C GLN A 96 -5.09 3.74 10.65
N VAL A 97 -4.46 2.60 10.36
CA VAL A 97 -3.32 2.54 9.45
C VAL A 97 -3.80 2.18 8.05
N ARG A 98 -3.26 2.84 7.03
CA ARG A 98 -3.57 2.54 5.62
C ARG A 98 -2.36 2.76 4.72
N GLY A 99 -2.18 1.85 3.76
CA GLY A 99 -1.10 1.93 2.78
C GLY A 99 -1.56 2.56 1.45
N PHE A 100 -0.85 3.57 0.97
CA PHE A 100 -1.13 4.27 -0.29
C PHE A 100 -0.07 4.01 -1.35
N GLY A 101 0.01 2.77 -1.83
CA GLY A 101 0.79 2.40 -3.02
C GLY A 101 -0.08 2.07 -4.22
N LEU A 102 -1.28 1.55 -3.98
CA LEU A 102 -2.11 0.95 -5.04
C LEU A 102 -2.71 1.97 -6.03
N GLY A 103 -2.85 3.24 -5.62
CA GLY A 103 -3.36 4.31 -6.48
C GLY A 103 -2.56 4.51 -7.76
N VAL A 104 -1.21 4.48 -7.67
CA VAL A 104 -0.36 4.58 -8.87
C VAL A 104 -0.42 3.35 -9.74
N MET A 105 -0.55 2.16 -9.14
CA MET A 105 -0.68 0.92 -9.91
C MET A 105 -2.00 0.90 -10.69
N HIS A 106 -3.09 1.34 -10.06
CA HIS A 106 -4.37 1.49 -10.74
C HIS A 106 -4.31 2.56 -11.85
N ALA A 107 -3.72 3.73 -11.58
CA ALA A 107 -3.58 4.77 -12.60
C ALA A 107 -2.77 4.31 -13.83
N ARG A 108 -1.70 3.55 -13.61
CA ARG A 108 -0.91 2.93 -14.69
C ARG A 108 -1.70 1.89 -15.46
N ALA A 109 -2.47 1.05 -14.78
CA ALA A 109 -3.36 0.08 -15.43
C ALA A 109 -4.43 0.75 -16.29
N ILE A 110 -5.05 1.84 -15.80
CA ILE A 110 -6.01 2.64 -16.58
C ILE A 110 -5.34 3.24 -17.83
N TYR A 111 -4.14 3.80 -17.68
CA TYR A 111 -3.38 4.36 -18.80
C TYR A 111 -3.05 3.29 -19.85
N ALA A 112 -2.54 2.14 -19.41
CA ALA A 112 -2.24 1.00 -20.26
C ALA A 112 -3.50 0.48 -21.00
N ALA A 113 -4.62 0.31 -20.28
CA ALA A 113 -5.88 -0.13 -20.85
C ALA A 113 -6.36 0.82 -21.96
N LYS A 114 -6.33 2.14 -21.72
CA LYS A 114 -6.70 3.15 -22.73
C LYS A 114 -5.83 3.08 -23.97
N ASN A 115 -4.51 2.94 -23.82
CA ASN A 115 -3.59 2.83 -24.95
C ASN A 115 -3.81 1.57 -25.79
N ASN A 116 -4.42 0.53 -25.20
CA ASN A 116 -4.76 -0.72 -25.88
C ASN A 116 -6.24 -0.78 -26.31
N GLY A 117 -6.99 0.33 -26.24
CA GLY A 117 -8.40 0.38 -26.61
C GLY A 117 -9.35 -0.41 -25.69
N LEU A 118 -8.91 -0.73 -24.48
CA LEU A 118 -9.68 -1.49 -23.49
C LEU A 118 -10.56 -0.58 -22.64
N LYS A 119 -11.70 -1.11 -22.19
CA LYS A 119 -12.57 -0.44 -21.22
C LYS A 119 -11.92 -0.40 -19.83
N THR A 120 -12.24 0.62 -19.05
CA THR A 120 -11.61 0.87 -17.73
C THR A 120 -12.59 0.93 -16.56
N ASP A 121 -13.89 0.91 -16.82
CA ASP A 121 -14.95 1.07 -15.82
C ASP A 121 -15.00 -0.09 -14.81
N GLN A 122 -14.68 -1.29 -15.28
CA GLN A 122 -14.64 -2.49 -14.45
C GLN A 122 -13.24 -2.83 -13.94
N LEU A 123 -12.21 -2.06 -14.30
CA LEU A 123 -10.85 -2.37 -13.91
C LEU A 123 -10.71 -2.36 -12.38
N ARG A 124 -9.94 -3.32 -11.86
CA ARG A 124 -9.65 -3.45 -10.44
C ARG A 124 -8.16 -3.69 -10.20
N CYS A 125 -7.72 -3.28 -9.02
CA CYS A 125 -6.36 -3.36 -8.55
C CYS A 125 -6.38 -4.02 -7.16
N TYR A 126 -5.61 -5.09 -6.98
CA TYR A 126 -5.57 -5.87 -5.76
C TYR A 126 -4.13 -6.25 -5.39
N GLY A 127 -3.92 -6.57 -4.12
CA GLY A 127 -2.62 -7.04 -3.63
C GLY A 127 -1.65 -5.92 -3.28
N PRO A 128 -0.39 -6.25 -3.03
CA PRO A 128 0.61 -5.29 -2.63
C PRO A 128 1.01 -4.35 -3.78
N HIS A 129 1.59 -3.21 -3.41
CA HIS A 129 2.34 -2.39 -4.34
C HIS A 129 3.66 -3.07 -4.72
N GLY A 130 3.83 -3.35 -6.01
CA GLY A 130 4.99 -4.06 -6.56
C GLY A 130 4.72 -5.56 -6.73
N HIS A 131 5.73 -6.40 -6.44
CA HIS A 131 5.63 -7.85 -6.65
C HIS A 131 4.45 -8.45 -5.86
N GLY A 132 3.59 -9.17 -6.58
CA GLY A 132 2.32 -9.70 -6.09
C GLY A 132 1.10 -8.89 -6.54
N LEU A 133 1.28 -7.78 -7.29
CA LEU A 133 0.18 -6.98 -7.81
C LEU A 133 -0.76 -7.80 -8.72
N VAL A 134 -2.06 -7.61 -8.54
CA VAL A 134 -3.09 -8.18 -9.40
C VAL A 134 -3.95 -7.06 -9.99
N ILE A 135 -3.82 -6.84 -11.29
CA ILE A 135 -4.77 -6.05 -12.08
C ILE A 135 -5.78 -7.01 -12.71
N ALA A 136 -7.05 -6.64 -12.65
CA ALA A 136 -8.14 -7.34 -13.31
C ALA A 136 -8.85 -6.39 -14.28
N ASN A 137 -9.09 -6.82 -15.52
CA ASN A 137 -9.87 -6.04 -16.48
C ASN A 137 -11.35 -5.89 -16.05
N ALA A 138 -11.88 -6.91 -15.35
CA ALA A 138 -13.16 -6.90 -14.67
C ALA A 138 -13.09 -7.82 -13.43
N PRO A 139 -13.90 -7.62 -12.38
CA PRO A 139 -13.86 -8.47 -11.19
C PRO A 139 -14.55 -9.82 -11.40
N GLY A 140 -15.65 -9.86 -12.16
CA GLY A 140 -16.53 -11.03 -12.29
C GLY A 140 -16.83 -11.38 -13.74
N GLU A 141 -18.09 -11.20 -14.15
CA GLU A 141 -18.47 -11.35 -15.56
C GLU A 141 -17.67 -10.38 -16.44
N GLY A 142 -17.10 -10.89 -17.55
CA GLY A 142 -16.19 -10.14 -18.41
C GLY A 142 -14.70 -10.21 -18.01
N TYR A 143 -14.35 -10.98 -16.97
CA TYR A 143 -12.95 -11.24 -16.63
C TYR A 143 -12.26 -12.04 -17.75
N HIS A 144 -11.06 -11.58 -18.13
CA HIS A 144 -10.16 -12.25 -19.06
C HIS A 144 -8.76 -12.29 -18.44
N ASP A 145 -8.26 -13.49 -18.15
CA ASP A 145 -7.01 -13.68 -17.40
C ASP A 145 -5.79 -13.19 -18.16
N ASP A 146 -5.73 -13.43 -19.46
CA ASP A 146 -4.68 -12.99 -20.37
C ASP A 146 -4.57 -11.45 -20.42
N ILE A 147 -5.71 -10.77 -20.60
CA ILE A 147 -5.78 -9.30 -20.58
C ILE A 147 -5.35 -8.78 -19.21
N SER A 148 -5.86 -9.40 -18.13
CA SER A 148 -5.58 -8.99 -16.76
C SER A 148 -4.09 -9.15 -16.39
N ARG A 149 -3.45 -10.25 -16.80
CA ARG A 149 -2.01 -10.46 -16.61
C ARG A 149 -1.17 -9.48 -17.44
N HIS A 150 -1.59 -9.21 -18.68
CA HIS A 150 -0.93 -8.23 -19.51
C HIS A 150 -0.99 -6.82 -18.88
N LEU A 151 -2.16 -6.41 -18.37
CA LEU A 151 -2.31 -5.14 -17.66
C LEU A 151 -1.51 -5.10 -16.35
N THR A 152 -1.43 -6.20 -15.59
CA THR A 152 -0.53 -6.31 -14.43
C THR A 152 0.90 -6.00 -14.84
N HIS A 153 1.40 -6.68 -15.87
CA HIS A 153 2.78 -6.52 -16.33
C HIS A 153 3.08 -5.07 -16.75
N LEU A 154 2.18 -4.45 -17.52
CA LEU A 154 2.33 -3.05 -17.94
C LEU A 154 2.33 -2.10 -16.73
N ALA A 155 1.46 -2.32 -15.74
CA ALA A 155 1.42 -1.49 -14.55
C ALA A 155 2.70 -1.62 -13.68
N GLU A 156 3.22 -2.83 -13.51
CA GLU A 156 4.47 -3.09 -12.77
C GLU A 156 5.68 -2.44 -13.44
N THR A 157 5.77 -2.55 -14.77
CA THR A 157 6.94 -2.14 -15.54
C THR A 157 6.92 -0.69 -16.03
N ALA A 158 5.78 0.01 -15.98
CA ALA A 158 5.66 1.41 -16.44
C ALA A 158 6.64 2.38 -15.76
N ASN A 159 7.14 2.05 -14.56
CA ASN A 159 8.15 2.88 -13.90
C ASN A 159 9.53 2.82 -14.60
N LEU A 160 9.83 1.70 -15.27
CA LEU A 160 11.11 1.47 -15.96
C LEU A 160 11.25 2.39 -17.17
N GLU A 161 10.15 2.69 -17.85
CA GLU A 161 10.12 3.65 -18.96
C GLU A 161 10.50 5.07 -18.47
N VAL A 162 9.96 5.52 -17.33
CA VAL A 162 10.34 6.82 -16.77
C VAL A 162 11.82 6.85 -16.37
N ARG A 163 12.32 5.73 -15.82
CA ARG A 163 13.73 5.59 -15.45
C ARG A 163 14.66 5.57 -16.67
N SER A 164 14.23 5.01 -17.80
CA SER A 164 15.05 4.98 -19.03
C SER A 164 15.30 6.38 -19.60
N TYR A 165 14.42 7.34 -19.30
CA TYR A 165 14.63 8.77 -19.58
C TYR A 165 15.52 9.50 -18.55
N GLY A 166 16.05 8.81 -17.54
CA GLY A 166 16.91 9.40 -16.50
C GLY A 166 16.15 10.08 -15.35
N TYR A 167 14.82 9.90 -15.26
CA TYR A 167 14.00 10.52 -14.22
C TYR A 167 13.56 9.53 -13.16
N LYS A 168 13.49 10.00 -11.91
CA LYS A 168 12.81 9.26 -10.82
C LYS A 168 11.30 9.32 -11.06
N PRO A 169 10.55 8.21 -10.90
CA PRO A 169 9.13 8.17 -11.21
C PRO A 169 8.27 8.74 -10.08
N TYR A 170 8.56 9.94 -9.55
CA TYR A 170 7.90 10.49 -8.35
C TYR A 170 6.58 11.21 -8.64
N ILE A 171 6.38 11.74 -9.85
CA ILE A 171 5.18 12.52 -10.19
C ILE A 171 3.93 11.64 -10.13
N ALA A 172 3.96 10.46 -10.77
CA ALA A 172 2.79 9.59 -10.80
C ALA A 172 2.39 9.08 -9.41
N PRO A 173 3.29 8.53 -8.55
CA PRO A 173 2.99 8.20 -7.16
C PRO A 173 2.54 9.40 -6.32
N GLY A 174 3.21 10.55 -6.45
CA GLY A 174 2.85 11.76 -5.72
C GLY A 174 1.42 12.22 -6.04
N LEU A 175 1.03 12.21 -7.30
CA LEU A 175 -0.31 12.61 -7.71
C LEU A 175 -1.36 11.54 -7.40
N SER A 176 -1.17 10.32 -7.89
CA SER A 176 -2.22 9.29 -7.83
C SER A 176 -2.36 8.68 -6.44
N SER A 177 -1.26 8.35 -5.77
CA SER A 177 -1.29 7.74 -4.44
C SER A 177 -1.35 8.78 -3.33
N ALA A 178 -0.39 9.71 -3.27
CA ALA A 178 -0.23 10.60 -2.13
C ALA A 178 -1.20 11.80 -2.11
N ALA A 179 -1.76 12.19 -3.25
CA ALA A 179 -2.73 13.27 -3.35
C ALA A 179 -4.15 12.75 -3.63
N VAL A 180 -4.39 12.17 -4.81
CA VAL A 180 -5.75 11.80 -5.25
C VAL A 180 -6.35 10.70 -4.36
N SER A 181 -5.66 9.58 -4.14
CA SER A 181 -6.19 8.51 -3.29
C SER A 181 -6.39 8.97 -1.85
N VAL A 182 -5.46 9.76 -1.29
CA VAL A 182 -5.62 10.32 0.07
C VAL A 182 -6.84 11.25 0.16
N LEU A 183 -6.99 12.18 -0.78
CA LEU A 183 -8.16 13.09 -0.81
C LEU A 183 -9.48 12.31 -0.91
N ARG A 184 -9.51 11.26 -1.72
CA ARG A 184 -10.67 10.36 -1.80
C ARG A 184 -10.94 9.68 -0.45
N ALA A 185 -9.91 9.16 0.20
CA ALA A 185 -10.04 8.53 1.51
C ALA A 185 -10.62 9.47 2.56
N LEU A 186 -10.09 10.70 2.64
CA LEU A 186 -10.55 11.72 3.59
C LEU A 186 -11.99 12.21 3.32
N ARG A 187 -12.46 12.11 2.07
CA ARG A 187 -13.85 12.43 1.68
C ARG A 187 -14.80 11.24 1.81
N GLY A 188 -14.32 10.08 2.24
CA GLY A 188 -15.09 8.84 2.28
C GLY A 188 -15.46 8.29 0.89
N GLU A 189 -14.73 8.69 -0.15
CA GLU A 189 -14.89 8.22 -1.51
C GLU A 189 -14.16 6.88 -1.71
N TRP A 190 -14.61 6.11 -2.71
CA TRP A 190 -13.95 4.87 -3.10
C TRP A 190 -12.55 5.13 -3.67
N HIS A 191 -11.55 4.44 -3.14
CA HIS A 191 -10.15 4.54 -3.53
C HIS A 191 -9.43 3.20 -3.34
N ASP A 192 -8.25 3.06 -3.93
CA ASP A 192 -7.42 1.87 -3.80
C ASP A 192 -6.32 2.13 -2.77
N ALA A 193 -6.35 1.33 -1.69
CA ALA A 193 -5.41 1.39 -0.59
C ALA A 193 -5.23 0.01 0.03
N ALA A 194 -4.08 -0.20 0.66
CA ALA A 194 -3.85 -1.34 1.52
C ALA A 194 -4.57 -1.14 2.84
N ALA A 195 -5.41 -2.11 3.19
CA ALA A 195 -6.19 -2.14 4.42
C ALA A 195 -5.95 -3.48 5.15
N PRO A 196 -6.15 -3.54 6.47
CA PRO A 196 -5.98 -4.78 7.21
C PRO A 196 -6.91 -5.88 6.69
N LEU A 197 -6.34 -7.04 6.37
CA LEU A 197 -7.05 -8.23 5.92
C LEU A 197 -6.30 -9.47 6.39
N GLY A 198 -6.91 -10.27 7.26
CA GLY A 198 -6.39 -11.60 7.62
C GLY A 198 -4.93 -11.66 8.13
N GLY A 199 -4.45 -10.60 8.80
CA GLY A 199 -3.11 -10.50 9.38
C GLY A 199 -2.07 -9.76 8.54
N VAL A 200 -2.43 -9.29 7.34
CA VAL A 200 -1.60 -8.46 6.44
C VAL A 200 -2.32 -7.18 6.07
N TYR A 201 -1.63 -6.26 5.41
CA TYR A 201 -2.27 -5.14 4.72
C TYR A 201 -2.35 -5.48 3.25
N PHE A 202 -3.56 -5.61 2.72
CA PHE A 202 -3.81 -6.04 1.35
C PHE A 202 -4.48 -4.93 0.57
N GLY A 203 -3.91 -4.56 -0.58
CA GLY A 203 -4.48 -3.56 -1.48
C GLY A 203 -5.81 -4.01 -2.05
N CYS A 204 -6.83 -3.18 -1.88
CA CYS A 204 -8.12 -3.35 -2.55
C CYS A 204 -8.86 -2.02 -2.62
N ARG A 205 -9.95 -2.00 -3.38
CA ARG A 205 -10.88 -0.86 -3.41
C ARG A 205 -11.64 -0.79 -2.08
N SER A 206 -11.51 0.33 -1.39
CA SER A 206 -12.16 0.59 -0.11
C SER A 206 -12.59 2.05 0.03
N ARG A 207 -13.40 2.33 1.06
CA ARG A 207 -13.70 3.69 1.53
C ARG A 207 -13.68 3.75 3.05
N ILE A 208 -13.68 4.97 3.58
CA ILE A 208 -13.81 5.24 5.02
C ILE A 208 -15.19 5.85 5.23
N THR A 209 -15.97 5.27 6.13
CA THR A 209 -17.31 5.74 6.47
C THR A 209 -17.36 6.13 7.94
N ALA A 210 -18.45 6.77 8.37
CA ALA A 210 -18.69 7.02 9.80
C ALA A 210 -18.76 5.73 10.63
N LEU A 211 -18.98 4.57 10.01
CA LEU A 211 -19.02 3.25 10.65
C LEU A 211 -17.70 2.48 10.48
N GLY A 212 -16.65 3.13 9.99
CA GLY A 212 -15.33 2.53 9.77
C GLY A 212 -15.04 2.19 8.31
N ALA A 213 -14.02 1.36 8.12
CA ALA A 213 -13.54 0.94 6.81
C ALA A 213 -14.51 0.01 6.10
N GLU A 214 -14.86 0.32 4.85
CA GLU A 214 -15.64 -0.56 4.00
C GLU A 214 -14.79 -1.01 2.82
N GLN A 215 -14.63 -2.33 2.66
CA GLN A 215 -14.00 -2.94 1.48
C GLN A 215 -15.07 -3.27 0.45
N GLN A 216 -14.77 -3.03 -0.83
CA GLN A 216 -15.68 -3.35 -1.92
C GLN A 216 -15.98 -4.85 -1.91
N ARG A 217 -17.27 -5.19 -1.81
CA ARG A 217 -17.75 -6.55 -1.99
C ARG A 217 -18.35 -6.67 -3.39
N GLU A 218 -17.89 -7.65 -4.15
CA GLU A 218 -18.35 -7.93 -5.51
C GLU A 218 -18.09 -9.39 -5.89
N PRO A 219 -18.82 -9.96 -6.86
CA PRO A 219 -18.51 -11.27 -7.40
C PRO A 219 -17.11 -11.28 -8.02
N LEU A 220 -16.31 -12.29 -7.66
CA LEU A 220 -14.97 -12.50 -8.21
C LEU A 220 -14.94 -13.74 -9.11
N HIS A 221 -14.39 -13.60 -10.32
CA HIS A 221 -14.08 -14.73 -11.18
C HIS A 221 -13.14 -15.70 -10.45
N PRO A 222 -13.32 -17.03 -10.54
CA PRO A 222 -12.50 -18.00 -9.81
C PRO A 222 -10.99 -17.86 -10.04
N GLU A 223 -10.57 -17.61 -11.28
CA GLU A 223 -9.15 -17.41 -11.62
C GLU A 223 -8.58 -16.12 -11.01
N LEU A 224 -9.35 -15.04 -11.01
CA LEU A 224 -8.95 -13.80 -10.34
C LEU A 224 -8.78 -14.04 -8.84
N ARG A 225 -9.73 -14.75 -8.22
CA ARG A 225 -9.65 -15.11 -6.80
C ARG A 225 -8.38 -15.90 -6.49
N ALA A 226 -8.06 -16.91 -7.29
CA ALA A 226 -6.85 -17.71 -7.11
C ALA A 226 -5.57 -16.86 -7.16
N ARG A 227 -5.49 -15.90 -8.10
CA ARG A 227 -4.37 -14.95 -8.18
C ARG A 227 -4.28 -14.04 -6.94
N MET A 228 -5.42 -13.57 -6.43
CA MET A 228 -5.47 -12.76 -5.21
C MET A 228 -5.06 -13.57 -3.98
N GLU A 229 -5.46 -14.84 -3.88
CA GLU A 229 -5.09 -15.74 -2.80
C GLU A 229 -3.58 -16.04 -2.80
N GLU A 230 -2.98 -16.26 -3.97
CA GLU A 230 -1.53 -16.41 -4.12
C GLU A 230 -0.78 -15.15 -3.65
N SER A 231 -1.21 -13.98 -4.14
CA SER A 231 -0.66 -12.68 -3.74
C SER A 231 -0.76 -12.45 -2.23
N PHE A 232 -1.92 -12.77 -1.64
CA PHE A 232 -2.16 -12.66 -0.22
C PHE A 232 -1.23 -13.59 0.59
N GLN A 233 -1.04 -14.82 0.13
CA GLN A 233 -0.17 -15.78 0.78
C GLN A 233 1.31 -15.34 0.76
N GLN A 234 1.77 -14.77 -0.36
CA GLN A 234 3.11 -14.20 -0.46
C GLN A 234 3.32 -13.05 0.55
N LEU A 235 2.31 -12.21 0.76
CA LEU A 235 2.36 -11.17 1.80
C LEU A 235 2.46 -11.77 3.20
N LYS A 236 1.66 -12.80 3.51
CA LYS A 236 1.73 -13.50 4.80
C LYS A 236 3.10 -14.12 5.06
N GLU A 237 3.71 -14.72 4.04
CA GLU A 237 5.03 -15.32 4.14
C GLU A 237 6.15 -14.30 4.36
N PHE A 238 6.03 -13.11 3.78
CA PHE A 238 6.93 -12.01 4.09
C PHE A 238 6.78 -11.60 5.56
N ASP A 239 5.54 -11.35 5.99
CA ASP A 239 5.24 -10.81 7.31
C ASP A 239 5.56 -11.79 8.45
N ALA A 240 5.45 -13.09 8.20
CA ALA A 240 5.84 -14.13 9.17
C ALA A 240 7.33 -14.10 9.54
N LYS A 241 8.18 -13.53 8.68
CA LYS A 241 9.64 -13.39 8.93
C LYS A 241 9.98 -12.18 9.79
N TRP A 242 8.99 -11.33 10.07
CA TRP A 242 9.12 -10.06 10.81
C TRP A 242 8.02 -9.98 11.86
N ALA A 243 7.67 -11.11 12.47
CA ALA A 243 6.62 -11.22 13.49
C ALA A 243 7.11 -10.79 14.88
N ASP A 244 8.39 -10.46 14.99
CA ASP A 244 9.13 -9.93 16.13
C ASP A 244 8.88 -8.43 16.40
#